data_AF-A0A522B1F5-F1
#
_entry.id   AF-A0A522B1F5-F1
#
_cell.length_a   1.000
_cell.length_b   1.000
_cell.length_c   1.000
_cell.angle_alpha   90.00
_cell.angle_beta   90.00
_cell.angle_gamma   90.00
#
_symmetry.space_group_name_H-M   'P 1'
#
loop_
_entity.id
_entity.type
_entity.pdbx_description
1 polymer ?
#
loop_
_entity_poly.entity_id
_entity_poly.type
_entity_poly.pdbx_seq_one_letter_code
_entity_poly.pdbx_strand_id
1 'polypeptide(L)'
;MCELLGMSANVPTDICFSFAGLMRRGGATGPHGDGWGIGFYEGRGYRAFHDPDASAESEIARFIQHYSIKSEIVLSHIRKANRGRVCLENTHPFARELWGQTWSFAHNGQLRGIKKRRLDRYQPVGP
;
A
#
# COMPACT_ATOMS: atom_id res chain seq x y z
N MET A 1 -0.20 -13.90 6.53
CA MET A 1 -0.47 -12.60 7.17
C MET A 1 0.18 -11.54 6.30
N CYS A 2 -0.40 -10.36 6.14
CA CYS A 2 0.22 -9.30 5.32
C CYS A 2 1.31 -8.55 6.10
N GLU A 3 2.18 -7.87 5.35
CA GLU A 3 3.16 -6.85 5.73
C GLU A 3 2.56 -5.44 5.87
N LEU A 4 2.80 -4.68 6.94
CA LEU A 4 2.52 -3.24 6.98
C LEU A 4 3.77 -2.45 7.37
N LEU A 5 3.97 -1.30 6.71
CA LEU A 5 4.97 -0.30 7.07
C LEU A 5 4.32 1.08 7.05
N GLY A 6 4.54 1.85 8.11
CA GLY A 6 4.16 3.25 8.18
C GLY A 6 5.35 4.11 8.59
N MET A 7 5.44 5.31 8.03
CA MET A 7 6.43 6.32 8.41
C MET A 7 5.71 7.64 8.67
N SER A 8 6.06 8.29 9.77
CA SER A 8 5.64 9.64 10.12
C SER A 8 6.87 10.40 10.62
N ALA A 9 7.23 11.48 9.94
CA ALA A 9 8.41 12.28 10.21
C ALA A 9 8.05 13.77 10.23
N ASN A 10 8.87 14.57 10.90
CA ASN A 10 8.72 16.03 10.94
C ASN A 10 9.49 16.76 9.82
N VAL A 11 10.22 16.02 9.00
CA VAL A 11 10.92 16.50 7.80
C VAL A 11 10.84 15.45 6.69
N PRO A 12 10.84 15.85 5.40
CA PRO A 12 10.83 14.91 4.28
C PRO A 12 12.01 13.93 4.35
N THR A 13 11.67 12.65 4.60
CA THR A 13 12.65 11.58 4.86
C THR A 13 12.65 10.59 3.71
N ASP A 14 13.85 10.16 3.29
CA ASP A 14 14.00 9.20 2.20
C ASP A 14 13.54 7.82 2.64
N ILE A 15 12.60 7.23 1.89
CA ILE A 15 12.03 5.92 2.21
C ILE A 15 12.78 4.75 1.57
N CYS A 16 13.66 4.98 0.60
CA CYS A 16 14.28 3.92 -0.19
C CYS A 16 14.97 2.86 0.68
N PHE A 17 15.57 3.27 1.80
CA PHE A 17 16.20 2.35 2.75
C PHE A 17 15.19 1.40 3.43
N SER A 18 14.12 1.94 3.99
CA SER A 18 13.07 1.14 4.66
C SER A 18 12.26 0.31 3.67
N PHE A 19 12.07 0.82 2.45
CA PHE A 19 11.30 0.17 1.39
C PHE A 19 12.04 -1.00 0.74
N ALA A 20 13.35 -0.87 0.48
CA ALA A 20 14.15 -1.96 -0.09
C ALA A 20 14.18 -3.20 0.81
N GLY A 21 14.18 -3.02 2.13
CA GLY A 21 14.08 -4.12 3.09
C GLY A 21 12.72 -4.81 3.08
N LEU A 22 11.65 -4.04 2.91
CA LEU A 22 10.27 -4.54 2.80
C LEU A 22 10.08 -5.32 1.49
N MET A 23 10.51 -4.77 0.34
CA MET A 23 10.32 -5.39 -0.97
C MET A 23 11.01 -6.74 -1.16
N ARG A 24 12.14 -7.00 -0.49
CA ARG A 24 12.75 -8.33 -0.49
C ARG A 24 11.84 -9.40 0.13
N ARG A 25 10.97 -9.04 1.07
CA ARG A 25 10.03 -9.98 1.69
C ARG A 25 8.82 -10.30 0.82
N GLY A 26 8.55 -9.49 -0.20
CA GLY A 26 7.49 -9.74 -1.17
C GLY A 26 7.94 -10.64 -2.32
N GLY A 27 8.22 -11.90 -2.02
CA GLY A 27 8.51 -12.94 -3.01
C GLY A 27 9.97 -13.43 -3.06
N ALA A 28 10.96 -12.65 -2.61
CA ALA A 28 12.37 -13.09 -2.62
C ALA A 28 12.81 -13.81 -1.34
N THR A 29 12.34 -13.38 -0.16
CA THR A 29 12.68 -13.99 1.13
C THR A 29 11.48 -14.42 1.97
N GLY A 30 10.26 -14.17 1.49
CA GLY A 30 9.02 -14.49 2.20
C GLY A 30 7.88 -14.87 1.24
N PRO A 31 6.82 -15.53 1.74
CA PRO A 31 5.73 -16.10 0.92
C PRO A 31 4.72 -15.05 0.42
N HIS A 32 5.09 -13.76 0.38
CA HIS A 32 4.18 -12.64 0.15
C HIS A 32 4.25 -12.19 -1.31
N GLY A 33 3.70 -12.98 -2.23
CA GLY A 33 3.73 -12.71 -3.68
C GLY A 33 2.44 -12.10 -4.24
N ASP A 34 1.45 -11.80 -3.39
CA ASP A 34 0.07 -11.53 -3.82
C ASP A 34 -0.25 -10.03 -3.97
N GLY A 35 0.78 -9.25 -4.27
CA GLY A 35 0.71 -7.81 -4.52
C GLY A 35 1.29 -6.94 -3.41
N TRP A 36 1.63 -5.72 -3.77
CA TRP A 36 2.17 -4.72 -2.86
C TRP A 36 1.76 -3.31 -3.28
N GLY A 37 1.87 -2.37 -2.35
CA GLY A 37 1.73 -0.97 -2.68
C GLY A 37 2.38 -0.05 -1.66
N ILE A 38 2.58 1.17 -2.08
CA ILE A 38 3.14 2.27 -1.28
C ILE A 38 2.43 3.56 -1.66
N GLY A 39 2.04 4.34 -0.66
CA GLY A 39 1.44 5.66 -0.83
C GLY A 39 2.11 6.67 0.09
N PHE A 40 2.41 7.84 -0.43
CA PHE A 40 3.16 8.88 0.28
C PHE A 40 2.69 10.28 -0.06
N TYR A 41 3.00 11.23 0.83
CA TYR A 41 2.52 12.61 0.76
C TYR A 41 3.65 13.58 0.41
N GLU A 42 3.39 14.45 -0.55
CA GLU A 42 4.23 15.59 -0.91
C GLU A 42 3.42 16.87 -0.61
N GLY A 43 3.56 17.36 0.63
CA GLY A 43 2.63 18.36 1.17
C GLY A 43 1.21 17.80 1.22
N ARG A 44 0.26 18.42 0.50
CA ARG A 44 -1.12 17.93 0.36
C ARG A 44 -1.32 16.95 -0.80
N GLY A 45 -0.31 16.81 -1.67
CA GLY A 45 -0.34 15.85 -2.77
C GLY A 45 -0.18 14.44 -2.24
N TYR A 46 -0.91 13.49 -2.84
CA TYR A 46 -0.78 12.07 -2.55
C TYR A 46 -0.40 11.31 -3.81
N ARG A 47 0.65 10.52 -3.73
CA ARG A 47 1.07 9.62 -4.81
C ARG A 47 1.07 8.20 -4.27
N ALA A 48 0.59 7.26 -5.07
CA ALA A 48 0.65 5.84 -4.74
C ALA A 48 1.06 5.02 -5.95
N PHE A 49 1.74 3.92 -5.66
CA PHE A 49 2.11 2.89 -6.60
C PHE A 49 1.63 1.55 -6.06
N HIS A 50 1.10 0.72 -6.95
CA HIS A 50 0.54 -0.57 -6.64
C HIS A 50 0.93 -1.55 -7.73
N ASP A 51 1.16 -2.80 -7.33
CA ASP A 51 1.37 -3.90 -8.24
C ASP A 51 0.66 -5.14 -7.64
N PRO A 52 -0.21 -5.83 -8.38
CA PRO A 52 -0.79 -7.09 -7.93
C PRO A 52 0.22 -8.25 -7.93
N ASP A 53 1.33 -8.12 -8.65
CA ASP A 53 2.37 -9.14 -8.71
C ASP A 53 3.37 -9.02 -7.54
N ALA A 54 4.25 -10.01 -7.40
CA ALA A 54 5.25 -10.03 -6.35
C ALA A 54 6.22 -8.85 -6.48
N SER A 55 6.55 -8.19 -5.37
CA SER A 55 7.45 -7.04 -5.41
C SER A 55 8.88 -7.36 -5.85
N ALA A 56 9.31 -8.60 -5.67
CA ALA A 56 10.63 -9.05 -6.11
C ALA A 56 10.80 -8.99 -7.65
N GLU A 57 9.71 -9.12 -8.40
CA GLU A 57 9.71 -9.16 -9.86
C GLU A 57 9.14 -7.87 -10.48
N SER A 58 8.64 -6.95 -9.65
CA SER A 58 8.00 -5.71 -10.09
C SER A 58 9.00 -4.68 -10.59
N GLU A 59 8.84 -4.28 -11.86
CA GLU A 59 9.56 -3.14 -12.46
C GLU A 59 9.26 -1.83 -11.73
N ILE A 60 8.03 -1.67 -11.21
CA ILE A 60 7.62 -0.50 -10.45
C ILE A 60 8.36 -0.47 -9.11
N ALA A 61 8.50 -1.61 -8.43
CA ALA A 61 9.27 -1.69 -7.18
C ALA A 61 10.73 -1.30 -7.43
N ARG A 62 11.32 -1.81 -8.54
CA ARG A 62 12.69 -1.47 -8.92
C ARG A 62 12.84 0.02 -9.24
N PHE A 63 11.90 0.61 -9.96
CA PHE A 63 11.90 2.04 -10.24
C PHE A 63 11.89 2.86 -8.94
N ILE A 64 11.00 2.54 -8.00
CA ILE A 64 10.89 3.24 -6.72
C ILE A 64 12.17 3.12 -5.89
N GLN A 65 12.84 1.96 -5.89
CA GLN A 65 14.11 1.79 -5.16
C GLN A 65 15.23 2.70 -5.66
N HIS A 66 15.20 3.08 -6.94
CA HIS A 66 16.22 3.95 -7.55
C HIS A 66 15.79 5.42 -7.60
N TYR A 67 14.51 5.70 -7.34
CA TYR A 67 13.96 7.06 -7.34
C TYR A 67 13.91 7.58 -5.90
N SER A 68 14.68 8.64 -5.57
CA SER A 68 14.68 9.20 -4.20
C SER A 68 13.34 9.86 -3.89
N ILE A 69 12.50 9.14 -3.15
CA ILE A 69 11.20 9.61 -2.67
C ILE A 69 11.38 10.08 -1.24
N LYS A 70 11.13 11.39 -1.02
CA LYS A 70 11.14 12.00 0.31
C LYS A 70 9.73 12.38 0.69
N SER A 71 9.31 11.96 1.87
CA SER A 71 7.97 12.23 2.38
C SER A 71 8.00 12.33 3.90
N GLU A 72 7.04 13.07 4.45
CA GLU A 72 6.77 13.11 5.89
C GLU A 72 5.85 11.95 6.31
N ILE A 73 4.97 11.50 5.42
CA ILE A 73 3.97 10.46 5.70
C ILE A 73 4.03 9.41 4.61
N VAL A 74 4.24 8.15 5.00
CA VAL A 74 4.21 7.01 4.06
C VAL A 74 3.46 5.85 4.66
N LEU A 75 2.70 5.16 3.83
CA LEU A 75 2.01 3.92 4.14
C LEU A 75 2.31 2.89 3.05
N SER A 76 2.80 1.73 3.43
CA SER A 76 3.07 0.62 2.52
C SER A 76 2.49 -0.69 3.06
N HIS A 77 2.13 -1.57 2.13
CA HIS A 77 1.56 -2.87 2.41
C HIS A 77 2.12 -3.92 1.45
N ILE A 78 2.54 -5.08 1.99
CA ILE A 78 2.82 -6.28 1.19
C ILE A 78 1.76 -7.32 1.50
N ARG A 79 1.07 -7.79 0.47
CA ARG A 79 -0.05 -8.69 0.59
C ARG A 79 0.38 -10.16 0.59
N LYS A 80 -0.27 -10.93 1.46
CA LYS A 80 -0.38 -12.38 1.36
C LYS A 80 -1.87 -12.73 1.31
N ALA A 81 -2.37 -13.08 0.14
CA ALA A 81 -3.78 -13.28 -0.12
C ALA A 81 -4.26 -14.57 0.55
N ASN A 82 -4.90 -14.40 1.70
CA ASN A 82 -5.69 -15.48 2.32
C ASN A 82 -7.17 -15.45 1.87
N ARG A 83 -7.64 -14.31 1.35
CA ARG A 83 -9.01 -14.07 0.84
C ARG A 83 -9.01 -13.01 -0.27
N GLY A 84 -9.98 -13.13 -1.16
CA GLY A 84 -10.16 -12.23 -2.30
C GLY A 84 -9.18 -12.52 -3.44
N ARG A 85 -9.58 -12.18 -4.66
CA ARG A 85 -8.72 -12.33 -5.85
C ARG A 85 -7.49 -11.41 -5.75
N VAL A 86 -6.39 -11.83 -6.34
CA VAL A 86 -5.21 -10.98 -6.58
C VAL A 86 -5.56 -10.05 -7.74
N CYS A 87 -5.73 -8.77 -7.47
CA CYS A 87 -6.09 -7.74 -8.45
C CYS A 87 -5.75 -6.36 -7.88
N LEU A 88 -5.57 -5.38 -8.77
CA LEU A 88 -5.11 -4.03 -8.43
C LEU A 88 -6.08 -3.32 -7.46
N GLU A 89 -7.38 -3.41 -7.69
CA GLU A 89 -8.42 -2.80 -6.85
C GLU A 89 -8.54 -3.43 -5.45
N ASN A 90 -7.84 -4.53 -5.21
CA ASN A 90 -7.72 -5.21 -3.92
C ASN A 90 -6.27 -5.20 -3.40
N THR A 91 -5.47 -4.23 -3.82
CA THR A 91 -4.10 -4.01 -3.37
C THR A 91 -4.02 -2.70 -2.59
N HIS A 92 -3.60 -2.79 -1.33
CA HIS A 92 -3.41 -1.64 -0.45
C HIS A 92 -2.14 -0.84 -0.81
N PRO A 93 -2.04 0.44 -0.43
CA PRO A 93 -3.01 1.23 0.34
C PRO A 93 -4.20 1.70 -0.51
N PHE A 94 -5.38 1.83 0.11
CA PHE A 94 -6.53 2.49 -0.50
C PHE A 94 -6.50 3.97 -0.22
N ALA A 95 -6.97 4.80 -1.16
CA ALA A 95 -7.04 6.23 -0.98
C ALA A 95 -8.40 6.81 -1.38
N ARG A 96 -8.80 7.88 -0.70
CA ARG A 96 -10.02 8.62 -1.05
C ARG A 96 -9.95 10.06 -0.56
N GLU A 97 -10.53 10.98 -1.32
CA GLU A 97 -10.74 12.35 -0.86
C GLU A 97 -11.86 12.42 0.18
N LEU A 98 -11.56 13.05 1.32
CA LEU A 98 -12.51 13.41 2.36
C LEU A 98 -12.10 14.74 3.01
N TRP A 99 -13.02 15.70 3.03
CA TRP A 99 -12.85 17.05 3.62
C TRP A 99 -11.70 17.87 3.02
N GLY A 100 -11.54 17.82 1.70
CA GLY A 100 -10.53 18.54 0.95
C GLY A 100 -9.13 17.92 1.01
N GLN A 101 -9.01 16.67 1.47
CA GLN A 101 -7.72 15.99 1.65
C GLN A 101 -7.79 14.52 1.22
N THR A 102 -6.71 13.99 0.67
CA THR A 102 -6.60 12.57 0.35
C THR A 102 -6.24 11.78 1.59
N TRP A 103 -7.12 10.88 2.01
CA TRP A 103 -6.88 9.94 3.10
C TRP A 103 -6.39 8.61 2.53
N SER A 104 -5.30 8.08 3.09
CA SER A 104 -4.73 6.79 2.75
C SER A 104 -4.97 5.79 3.89
N PHE A 105 -5.29 4.54 3.54
CA PHE A 105 -5.65 3.49 4.49
C PHE A 105 -5.07 2.14 4.07
N ALA A 106 -4.54 1.41 5.06
CA ALA A 106 -4.08 0.03 4.89
C ALA A 106 -4.48 -0.80 6.10
N HIS A 107 -4.82 -2.06 5.87
CA HIS A 107 -5.31 -2.96 6.92
C HIS A 107 -4.73 -4.36 6.76
N ASN A 108 -4.32 -4.94 7.88
CA ASN A 108 -3.84 -6.31 7.96
C ASN A 108 -4.75 -7.11 8.91
N GLY A 109 -5.65 -7.90 8.33
CA GLY A 109 -6.61 -8.68 9.10
C GLY A 109 -7.84 -9.06 8.29
N GLN A 110 -8.85 -9.63 8.95
CA GLN A 110 -10.13 -9.97 8.35
C GLN A 110 -11.27 -9.34 9.14
N LEU A 111 -12.16 -8.63 8.45
CA LEU A 111 -13.37 -8.06 9.04
C LEU A 111 -14.56 -8.98 8.76
N ARG A 112 -15.06 -9.66 9.79
CA ARG A 112 -16.25 -10.53 9.66
C ARG A 112 -17.51 -9.69 9.54
N GLY A 113 -18.39 -10.02 8.59
CA GLY A 113 -19.68 -9.36 8.42
C GLY A 113 -19.63 -7.97 7.79
N ILE A 114 -18.46 -7.50 7.31
CA ILE A 114 -18.32 -6.14 6.76
C ILE A 114 -19.25 -5.89 5.55
N LYS A 115 -19.48 -6.92 4.71
CA LYS A 115 -20.39 -6.84 3.56
C LYS A 115 -21.86 -6.64 3.94
N LYS A 116 -22.23 -6.80 5.21
CA LYS A 116 -23.60 -6.55 5.71
C LYS A 116 -23.79 -5.10 6.17
N ARG A 117 -22.72 -4.30 6.25
CA ARG A 117 -22.81 -2.89 6.65
C ARG A 117 -23.40 -2.10 5.49
N ARG A 118 -24.44 -1.31 5.79
CA ARG A 118 -25.01 -0.37 4.82
C ARG A 118 -23.98 0.69 4.49
N LEU A 119 -23.68 0.83 3.20
CA LEU A 119 -22.90 1.92 2.67
C LEU A 119 -23.84 3.04 2.24
N ASP A 120 -23.36 4.27 2.34
CA ASP A 120 -24.11 5.47 1.94
C ASP A 120 -23.41 6.13 0.74
N ARG A 121 -22.82 7.31 0.96
CA ARG A 121 -22.13 8.10 -0.07
C ARG A 121 -21.01 7.36 -0.82
N TYR A 122 -20.33 6.44 -0.15
CA TYR A 122 -19.09 5.84 -0.63
C TYR A 122 -19.25 4.34 -0.90
N GLN A 123 -18.96 3.95 -2.14
CA GLN A 123 -18.99 2.55 -2.60
C GLN A 123 -17.56 2.01 -2.80
N PRO A 124 -17.33 0.69 -2.60
CA PRO A 124 -16.05 0.06 -2.90
C PRO A 124 -15.86 -0.06 -4.42
N VAL A 125 -14.61 0.01 -4.86
CA VAL A 125 -14.24 -0.29 -6.26
C VAL A 125 -14.07 -1.80 -6.44
N GLY A 126 -13.44 -2.47 -5.48
CA GLY A 126 -13.22 -3.91 -5.46
C GLY A 126 -14.26 -4.72 -4.66
N PRO A 127 -14.13 -6.07 -4.70
CA PRO A 127 -15.11 -7.02 -4.17
C PRO A 127 -15.18 -7.18 -2.64
#